data_AF-A0A941RCB2-F1
#
_entry.id   AF-A0A941RCB2-F1
#
_cell.length_a   1.000
_cell.length_b   1.000
_cell.length_c   1.000
_cell.angle_alpha   90.00
_cell.angle_beta   90.00
_cell.angle_gamma   90.00
#
_symmetry.space_group_name_H-M   'P 1'
#
loop_
_entity.id
_entity.type
_entity.pdbx_description
1 polymer ?
#
loop_
_entity_poly.entity_id
_entity_poly.type
_entity_poly.pdbx_seq_one_letter_code
_entity_poly.pdbx_strand_id
1 'polypeptide(L)' 'MTNSTKRDTARILACDDVRCRCGQLVARWAEQGIEIKCKRCRRLVTIAFNAIGGRPPAMLAN' A
#
# COMPACT_ATOMS: atom_id res chain seq x y z
N MET A 1 25.62 17.54 16.77
CA MET A 1 25.09 16.40 15.98
C MET A 1 24.14 15.57 16.83
N THR A 2 22.82 15.65 16.64
CA THR A 2 21.87 14.78 17.35
C THR A 2 21.29 13.75 16.40
N ASN A 3 21.80 12.53 16.55
CA ASN A 3 21.36 11.30 15.92
C ASN A 3 19.95 10.95 16.43
N SER A 4 18.94 10.98 15.56
CA SER A 4 17.57 10.56 15.88
C SER A 4 17.13 9.49 14.88
N THR A 5 17.76 8.33 15.00
CA THR A 5 17.34 7.08 14.37
C THR A 5 16.10 6.55 15.10
N LYS A 6 15.09 6.08 14.33
CA LYS A 6 13.81 5.45 14.75
C LYS A 6 12.57 6.35 14.90
N ARG A 7 12.12 7.04 13.85
CA ARG A 7 10.71 7.53 13.80
C ARG A 7 10.13 7.61 12.38
N ASP A 8 10.17 6.52 11.62
CA ASP A 8 9.55 6.53 10.27
C ASP A 8 8.59 5.38 9.96
N THR A 9 8.38 4.42 10.86
CA THR A 9 7.45 3.31 10.60
C THR A 9 6.00 3.67 10.90
N ALA A 10 5.74 4.64 11.78
CA ALA A 10 4.39 4.92 12.31
C ALA A 10 3.64 6.05 11.59
N ARG A 11 4.33 6.93 10.84
CA ARG A 11 3.68 8.06 10.17
C ARG A 11 3.00 7.69 8.84
N ILE A 12 2.97 6.41 8.51
CA ILE A 12 2.37 5.87 7.29
C ILE A 12 0.83 5.79 7.42
N LEU A 13 0.27 5.81 8.64
CA LEU A 13 -1.17 5.63 8.87
C LEU A 13 -1.99 6.94 8.93
N ALA A 14 -1.35 8.12 8.95
CA ALA A 14 -2.05 9.41 9.03
C ALA A 14 -2.15 10.13 7.67
N CYS A 15 -1.76 9.47 6.59
CA CYS A 15 -1.92 9.98 5.24
C CYS A 15 -3.02 9.14 4.60
N ASP A 16 -4.23 9.69 4.49
CA ASP A 16 -5.36 9.08 3.76
C ASP A 16 -4.98 8.69 2.32
N ASP A 17 -3.90 9.30 1.79
CA ASP A 17 -3.34 8.94 0.51
C ASP A 17 -2.38 7.75 0.63
N VAL A 18 -2.92 6.58 0.28
CA VAL A 18 -2.22 5.30 0.11
C VAL A 18 -1.16 5.37 -1.03
N ARG A 19 -1.26 6.39 -1.89
CA ARG A 19 -0.43 6.57 -3.09
C ARG A 19 0.86 7.33 -2.79
N CYS A 20 1.98 6.85 -3.35
CA CYS A 20 3.19 7.67 -3.44
C CYS A 20 2.98 8.78 -4.48
N ARG A 21 3.48 10.01 -4.24
CA ARG A 21 3.46 11.11 -5.23
C ARG A 21 4.45 10.93 -6.39
N CYS A 22 5.07 9.76 -6.50
CA CYS A 22 6.12 9.48 -7.47
C CYS A 22 5.58 9.13 -8.87
N GLY A 23 4.26 8.93 -9.01
CA GLY A 23 3.56 8.66 -10.28
C GLY A 23 3.80 7.27 -10.88
N GLN A 24 4.66 6.44 -10.28
CA GLN A 24 5.04 5.12 -10.80
C GLN A 24 4.54 4.01 -9.86
N LEU A 25 3.23 3.78 -9.88
CA LEU A 25 2.53 2.79 -9.04
C LEU A 25 2.11 1.58 -9.88
N VAL A 26 2.29 0.39 -9.32
CA VAL A 26 1.71 -0.85 -9.83
C VAL A 26 0.85 -1.48 -8.75
N ALA A 27 -0.25 -2.10 -9.15
CA ALA A 27 -1.16 -2.82 -8.26
C ALA A 27 -1.29 -4.27 -8.73
N ARG A 28 -1.44 -5.19 -7.77
CA ARG A 28 -1.80 -6.59 -8.05
C ARG A 28 -2.82 -7.10 -7.04
N TRP A 29 -3.63 -8.05 -7.46
CA TRP A 29 -4.48 -8.81 -6.55
C TRP A 29 -3.63 -9.82 -5.77
N ALA A 30 -3.88 -9.94 -4.47
CA ALA A 30 -3.27 -10.90 -3.58
C ALA A 30 -4.37 -11.51 -2.68
N GLU A 31 -4.06 -12.60 -1.98
CA GLU A 31 -5.03 -13.33 -1.14
C GLU A 31 -5.66 -12.45 -0.05
N GLN A 32 -4.86 -11.55 0.50
CA GLN A 32 -5.21 -10.65 1.60
C GLN A 32 -5.79 -9.29 1.16
N GLY A 33 -5.78 -8.98 -0.15
CA GLY A 33 -6.16 -7.66 -0.62
C GLY A 33 -5.53 -7.23 -1.95
N ILE A 34 -5.56 -5.92 -2.21
CA ILE A 34 -4.82 -5.31 -3.33
C ILE A 34 -3.48 -4.79 -2.82
N GLU A 35 -2.39 -5.29 -3.38
CA GLU A 35 -1.04 -4.81 -3.07
C GLU A 35 -0.64 -3.72 -4.05
N ILE A 36 -0.24 -2.57 -3.52
CA ILE A 36 0.19 -1.40 -4.27
C ILE A 36 1.67 -1.18 -3.99
N LYS A 37 2.49 -1.24 -5.04
CA LYS A 37 3.94 -1.00 -4.98
C LYS A 37 4.32 0.17 -5.85
N CYS A 38 5.07 1.11 -5.27
CA CYS A 38 5.70 2.20 -6.01
C CYS A 38 7.08 1.75 -6.51
N LYS A 39 7.29 1.71 -7.83
CA LYS A 39 8.57 1.26 -8.41
C LYS A 39 9.73 2.22 -8.09
N ARG A 40 9.42 3.51 -7.89
CA ARG A 40 10.43 4.56 -7.67
C ARG A 40 10.90 4.68 -6.22
N CYS A 41 9.98 4.75 -5.25
CA CYS A 41 10.34 4.86 -3.83
C CYS A 41 10.28 3.53 -3.07
N ARG A 42 9.86 2.43 -3.72
CA ARG A 42 9.70 1.09 -3.13
C ARG A 42 8.67 1.00 -2.00
N ARG A 43 7.84 2.04 -1.78
CA ARG A 43 6.70 1.98 -0.87
C ARG A 43 5.77 0.84 -1.31
N LEU A 44 5.45 -0.03 -0.36
CA LEU A 44 4.52 -1.15 -0.52
C LEU A 44 3.44 -1.01 0.53
N VAL A 45 2.19 -1.18 0.13
CA VAL A 45 1.02 -1.17 1.02
C VAL A 45 -0.02 -2.13 0.48
N THR A 46 -0.73 -2.77 1.39
CA THR A 46 -1.78 -3.74 1.06
C THR A 46 -3.10 -3.18 1.56
N ILE A 47 -4.06 -3.02 0.65
CA ILE A 47 -5.43 -2.62 1.00
C ILE A 47 -6.26 -3.89 1.13
N ALA A 48 -6.76 -4.15 2.33
CA ALA A 48 -7.58 -5.32 2.60
C ALA A 48 -8.93 -5.24 1.86
N PHE A 49 -9.47 -6.38 1.41
CA PHE A 49 -10.71 -6.41 0.63
C PHE A 49 -11.93 -5.84 1.38
N ASN A 50 -11.96 -5.95 2.70
CA ASN A 50 -13.02 -5.38 3.53
C ASN A 50 -13.07 -3.84 3.49
N ALA A 51 -11.97 -3.18 3.10
CA ALA A 51 -11.86 -1.73 3.02
C ALA A 51 -12.10 -1.18 1.61
N ILE A 52 -12.35 -2.04 0.61
CA ILE A 52 -12.51 -1.66 -0.79
C ILE A 52 -13.96 -1.89 -1.20
N GLY A 53 -14.60 -0.84 -1.74
CA GLY A 53 -15.85 -0.99 -2.45
C GLY A 53 -15.62 -1.64 -3.81
N GLY A 54 -15.90 -2.93 -3.94
CA GLY A 54 -15.78 -3.66 -5.21
C GLY A 54 -15.83 -5.17 -5.03
N ARG A 55 -16.00 -5.91 -6.13
CA ARG A 55 -15.84 -7.37 -6.13
C ARG A 55 -14.45 -7.73 -6.64
N PRO A 56 -13.71 -8.63 -5.96
CA PRO A 56 -12.48 -9.18 -6.51
C PRO A 56 -12.78 -9.94 -7.81
N PRO A 57 -11.82 -10.05 -8.74
CA PRO A 57 -11.99 -10.84 -9.96
C PRO A 57 -12.22 -12.32 -9.61
N ALA A 58 -13.01 -13.00 -10.44
CA ALA A 58 -13.46 -14.38 -10.20
C ALA A 58 -12.33 -15.38 -9.94
N MET A 59 -11.13 -15.10 -10.44
CA MET A 59 -9.93 -15.93 -10.25
C MET A 59 -9.41 -15.97 -8.80
N LEU A 60 -9.92 -15.12 -7.89
CA LEU A 60 -9.57 -15.13 -6.46
C LEU A 60 -10.67 -15.66 -5.54
N ALA A 61 -11.84 -16.02 -6.06
CA ALA A 61 -12.91 -16.62 -5.27
C ALA A 61 -12.70 -18.15 -5.24
N ASN A 62 -12.00 -18.63 -4.21
CA ASN A 62 -11.79 -20.05 -3.96
C ASN A 62 -12.81 -20.57 -2.94
#